data_AF-A0A355FZV8-F1
#
_entry.id   AF-A0A355FZV8-F1
#
_cell.length_a   1.000
_cell.length_b   1.000
_cell.length_c   1.000
_cell.angle_alpha   90.00
_cell.angle_beta   90.00
_cell.angle_gamma   90.00
#
_symmetry.space_group_name_H-M   'P 1'
#
loop_
_entity.id
_entity.type
_entity.pdbx_description
1 polymer ?
#
loop_
_entity_poly.entity_id
_entity_poly.type
_entity_poly.pdbx_seq_one_letter_code
_entity_poly.pdbx_strand_id
1 'polypeptide(L)' 'MIEVHNDPPHALCDGAQSLTPEQFDAAMKKVFAVRQAIQD' A
#
# COMPACT_ATOMS: atom_id res chain seq x y z
N MET A 1 -5.81 -7.36 1.19
CA MET A 1 -6.13 -6.49 0.03
C MET A 1 -5.79 -5.06 0.44
N ILE A 2 -5.19 -4.27 -0.45
CA ILE A 2 -4.79 -2.88 -0.18
C ILE A 2 -5.39 -2.01 -1.28
N GLU A 3 -6.05 -0.92 -0.92
CA GLU A 3 -6.61 0.05 -1.86
C GLU A 3 -5.61 1.19 -2.09
N VAL A 4 -5.52 1.63 -3.34
CA VAL A 4 -4.56 2.64 -3.77
C VAL A 4 -5.30 3.67 -4.62
N HIS A 5 -5.14 4.95 -4.27
CA HIS A 5 -5.72 6.07 -5.00
C HIS A 5 -4.67 7.16 -5.19
N ASN A 6 -4.61 7.77 -6.37
CA ASN A 6 -3.64 8.83 -6.66
C ASN A 6 -3.95 10.14 -5.91
N ASP A 7 -5.20 10.34 -5.52
CA ASP A 7 -5.67 11.50 -4.76
C ASP A 7 -6.67 11.07 -3.67
N PRO A 8 -6.19 10.46 -2.57
CA PRO A 8 -7.08 9.87 -1.55
C PRO A 8 -8.10 10.86 -0.95
N PRO A 9 -7.79 12.15 -0.70
CA PRO A 9 -8.78 13.13 -0.21
C PRO A 9 -10.02 13.33 -1.10
N HIS A 10 -9.92 13.08 -2.41
CA HIS A 10 -11.02 13.24 -3.36
C HIS A 10 -11.62 11.91 -3.84
N ALA A 11 -11.26 10.78 -3.20
CA ALA A 11 -11.85 9.50 -3.54
C ALA A 11 -13.35 9.46 -3.21
N LEU A 12 -14.15 8.85 -4.09
CA LEU A 12 -15.60 8.73 -3.92
C LEU A 12 -15.98 7.83 -2.72
N CYS A 13 -15.11 6.89 -2.37
CA CYS A 13 -15.23 5.99 -1.23
C CYS A 13 -13.82 5.68 -0.70
N ASP A 14 -13.70 5.38 0.59
CA ASP A 14 -12.50 4.79 1.20
C ASP A 14 -11.17 5.55 1.00
N GLY A 15 -11.25 6.85 0.72
CA GLY A 15 -10.08 7.71 0.53
C GLY A 15 -9.16 7.77 1.76
N ALA A 16 -9.73 7.85 2.96
CA ALA A 16 -8.93 7.93 4.19
C ALA A 16 -8.09 6.66 4.48
N GLN A 17 -8.50 5.50 3.95
CA GLN A 17 -7.78 4.23 4.11
C GLN A 17 -6.93 3.85 2.89
N SER A 18 -7.13 4.53 1.76
CA SER A 18 -6.36 4.32 0.54
C SER A 18 -4.95 4.89 0.67
N LEU A 19 -3.95 4.15 0.19
CA LEU A 19 -2.58 4.64 0.07
C LEU A 19 -2.40 5.42 -1.23
N THR A 20 -1.43 6.33 -1.26
CA THR A 20 -0.90 6.82 -2.55
C THR A 20 -0.05 5.74 -3.23
N PRO A 21 0.20 5.82 -4.55
CA PRO A 21 1.08 4.88 -5.25
C PRO A 21 2.48 4.76 -4.61
N GLU A 22 3.06 5.86 -4.15
CA GLU A 22 4.38 5.89 -3.52
C GLU A 22 4.37 5.20 -2.14
N GLN A 23 3.31 5.41 -1.36
CA GLN A 23 3.12 4.73 -0.08
C GLN A 23 2.92 3.22 -0.27
N PHE A 24 2.20 2.82 -1.33
CA PHE A 24 2.05 1.42 -1.70
C PHE A 24 3.39 0.78 -2.09
N ASP A 25 4.19 1.42 -2.92
CA ASP A 25 5.54 0.94 -3.29
C ASP A 25 6.42 0.73 -2.03
N ALA A 26 6.43 1.72 -1.13
CA ALA A 26 7.16 1.62 0.13
C ALA A 26 6.65 0.47 1.03
N ALA A 27 5.33 0.27 1.10
CA ALA A 27 4.71 -0.82 1.85
C ALA A 27 5.10 -2.19 1.27
N MET A 28 5.00 -2.36 -0.06
CA MET A 28 5.30 -3.63 -0.72
C MET A 28 6.77 -4.02 -0.59
N LYS A 29 7.71 -3.07 -0.64
CA LYS A 29 9.14 -3.34 -0.35
C LYS A 29 9.34 -3.96 1.03
N LYS A 30 8.63 -3.46 2.05
CA LYS A 30 8.68 -4.02 3.41
C LYS A 30 8.06 -5.42 3.47
N VAL A 31 6.90 -5.61 2.84
CA VAL A 31 6.23 -6.92 2.77
C VAL A 31 7.14 -7.97 2.13
N PHE A 32 7.81 -7.63 1.03
CA PHE A 32 8.74 -8.56 0.37
C PHE A 32 9.98 -8.85 1.21
N ALA A 33 10.52 -7.86 1.93
CA ALA A 33 11.62 -8.10 2.85
C ALA A 33 11.23 -9.06 3.98
N VAL A 34 10.02 -8.90 4.56
CA VAL A 34 9.49 -9.84 5.56
C VAL A 34 9.31 -11.22 4.97
N ARG A 35 8.72 -11.32 3.77
CA ARG A 35 8.56 -12.60 3.07
C ARG A 35 9.91 -13.30 2.90
N GLN A 36 10.91 -12.59 2.41
CA GLN A 36 12.25 -13.15 2.19
C GLN A 36 12.86 -13.67 3.50
N ALA A 37 12.62 -12.99 4.62
CA ALA A 37 13.14 -13.40 5.92
C ALA A 37 12.45 -14.64 6.52
N ILE A 38 11.27 -15.04 6.03
CA ILE A 38 10.51 -16.19 6.54
C ILE A 38 10.40 -17.35 5.55
N GLN A 39 11.02 -17.21 4.36
CA GLN A 39 11.08 -18.27 3.37
C GLN A 39 12.32 -19.15 3.63
N ASP A 40 12.20 -20.05 4.61
CA ASP A 40 13.04 -21.25 4.78
C ASP A 40 12.37 -22.47 4.14
#